data_AF-A0A6L7MNW5-F1
#
_entry.id   AF-A0A6L7MNW5-F1
#
_cell.length_a   1.000
_cell.length_b   1.000
_cell.length_c   1.000
_cell.angle_alpha   90.00
_cell.angle_beta   90.00
_cell.angle_gamma   90.00
#
_symmetry.space_group_name_H-M   'P 1'
#
loop_
_entity.id
_entity.type
_entity.pdbx_description
1 polymer ?
#
loop_
_entity_poly.entity_id
_entity_poly.type
_entity_poly.pdbx_seq_one_letter_code
_entity_poly.pdbx_strand_id
1 'polypeptide(L)'
;MTEVEKYLFDLRGYLVVKNALTPTQIADLSERLEKHRTEGQRLSGSDRPRYPGGESAAFSAKSLIEWGGTYVDLIDLPAIAPYLQTLIGTNYRLDHDYIKIDNAAHAAKLFLHGGGQGAGGATDLVGPTDGGQCYYRYSNGKFYNGLVAVGFELDTVPPGAGGFACVPGSHKVNFQLPADWKISETQDDLPECVHRVEAEAGDAIIFTEACAHGTVPWEGDGERRTIFYKYCPHAVAWSPCYYNADGYGKLSERQRGMLMPPSAFGYHEYSRKAWEKVQTDQAELGRRHSEPAKPG
;
A
#
# COMPACT_ATOMS: atom_id res chain seq x y z
N MET A 1 17.07 0.57 -9.95
CA MET A 1 16.56 1.55 -10.94
C MET A 1 17.68 2.00 -11.85
N THR A 2 17.46 1.96 -13.17
CA THR A 2 18.30 2.60 -14.19
C THR A 2 18.15 4.13 -14.13
N GLU A 3 19.05 4.87 -14.78
CA GLU A 3 18.93 6.34 -14.86
C GLU A 3 17.66 6.79 -15.59
N VAL A 4 17.22 6.02 -16.61
CA VAL A 4 15.96 6.28 -17.31
C VAL A 4 14.76 6.09 -16.38
N GLU A 5 14.75 5.02 -15.58
CA GLU A 5 13.67 4.80 -14.60
C GLU A 5 13.63 5.88 -13.53
N LYS A 6 14.80 6.34 -13.04
CA LYS A 6 14.87 7.46 -12.09
C LYS A 6 14.31 8.73 -12.70
N TYR A 7 14.71 9.05 -13.94
CA TYR A 7 14.20 10.22 -14.66
C TYR A 7 12.68 10.14 -14.86
N LEU A 8 12.18 8.99 -15.30
CA LEU A 8 10.74 8.79 -15.52
C LEU A 8 9.97 8.89 -14.21
N PHE A 9 10.41 8.22 -13.13
CA PHE A 9 9.74 8.34 -11.83
C PHE A 9 9.73 9.79 -11.33
N ASP A 10 10.86 10.51 -11.44
CA ASP A 10 10.91 11.91 -11.08
C ASP A 10 9.94 12.75 -11.92
N LEU A 11 9.85 12.51 -13.23
CA LEU A 11 8.96 13.24 -14.12
C LEU A 11 7.48 12.98 -13.80
N ARG A 12 7.08 11.72 -13.64
CA ARG A 12 5.65 11.32 -13.64
C ARG A 12 5.10 10.85 -12.30
N GLY A 13 5.95 10.50 -11.34
CA GLY A 13 5.54 10.03 -10.01
C GLY A 13 5.21 8.54 -9.93
N TYR A 14 5.38 7.79 -11.02
CA TYR A 14 5.14 6.34 -11.05
C TYR A 14 6.09 5.61 -12.01
N LEU A 15 6.16 4.28 -11.88
CA LEU A 15 6.81 3.33 -12.77
C LEU A 15 5.99 2.04 -12.89
N VAL A 16 6.14 1.35 -14.01
CA VAL A 16 5.63 -0.02 -14.19
C VAL A 16 6.84 -0.94 -14.28
N VAL A 17 6.94 -1.91 -13.37
CA VAL A 17 7.95 -2.96 -13.36
C VAL A 17 7.33 -4.19 -14.02
N LYS A 18 7.78 -4.50 -15.22
CA LYS A 18 7.22 -5.61 -16.00
C LYS A 18 7.62 -6.96 -15.41
N ASN A 19 6.68 -7.91 -15.37
CA ASN A 19 6.92 -9.28 -14.87
C ASN A 19 7.54 -9.30 -13.46
N ALA A 20 7.06 -8.44 -12.56
CA ALA A 20 7.51 -8.41 -11.18
C ALA A 20 7.16 -9.70 -10.43
N LEU A 21 6.04 -10.34 -10.79
CA LEU A 21 5.62 -11.65 -10.31
C LEU A 21 5.79 -12.70 -11.41
N THR A 22 6.21 -13.89 -11.00
CA THR A 22 6.25 -15.08 -11.85
C THR A 22 4.85 -15.71 -11.96
N PRO A 23 4.58 -16.54 -12.99
CA PRO A 23 3.31 -17.25 -13.12
C PRO A 23 2.96 -18.11 -11.88
N THR A 24 3.95 -18.74 -11.24
CA THR A 24 3.75 -19.52 -10.02
C THR A 24 3.34 -18.66 -8.83
N GLN A 25 3.92 -17.45 -8.70
CA GLN A 25 3.53 -16.49 -7.66
C GLN A 25 2.10 -15.98 -7.89
N ILE A 26 1.73 -15.65 -9.13
CA ILE A 26 0.37 -15.23 -9.48
C ILE A 26 -0.63 -16.35 -9.13
N ALA A 27 -0.30 -17.60 -9.43
CA ALA A 27 -1.13 -18.75 -9.12
C ALA A 27 -1.34 -18.94 -7.60
N ASP A 28 -0.28 -18.91 -6.79
CA ASP A 28 -0.37 -19.05 -5.32
C ASP A 28 -1.16 -17.87 -4.68
N LEU A 29 -0.93 -16.64 -5.14
CA LEU A 29 -1.71 -15.46 -4.69
C LEU A 29 -3.20 -15.60 -5.00
N SER A 30 -3.51 -16.05 -6.22
CA SER A 30 -4.88 -16.25 -6.70
C SER A 30 -5.59 -17.38 -5.96
N GLU A 31 -4.95 -18.53 -5.81
CA GLU A 31 -5.52 -19.70 -5.12
C GLU A 31 -5.87 -19.37 -3.67
N ARG A 32 -4.97 -18.67 -2.97
CA ARG A 32 -5.22 -18.22 -1.59
C ARG A 32 -6.36 -17.22 -1.51
N LEU A 33 -6.43 -16.25 -2.42
CA LEU A 33 -7.55 -15.30 -2.47
C LEU A 33 -8.88 -16.04 -2.63
N GLU A 34 -8.96 -16.96 -3.60
CA GLU A 34 -10.20 -17.70 -3.88
C GLU A 34 -10.59 -18.60 -2.71
N LYS A 35 -9.62 -19.23 -2.04
CA LYS A 35 -9.88 -19.97 -0.81
C LYS A 35 -10.56 -19.09 0.24
N HIS A 36 -10.04 -17.89 0.52
CA HIS A 36 -10.64 -16.98 1.50
C HIS A 36 -12.04 -16.50 1.07
N ARG A 37 -12.28 -16.25 -0.24
CA ARG A 37 -13.62 -15.94 -0.77
C ARG A 37 -14.61 -17.07 -0.53
N THR A 38 -14.22 -18.31 -0.84
CA THR A 38 -15.12 -19.48 -0.71
C THR A 38 -15.47 -19.79 0.75
N GLU A 39 -14.57 -19.47 1.68
CA GLU A 39 -14.81 -19.59 3.13
C GLU A 39 -15.68 -18.44 3.70
N GLY A 40 -16.14 -17.50 2.84
CA GLY A 40 -17.01 -16.39 3.24
C GLY A 40 -16.29 -15.30 4.03
N GLN A 41 -14.96 -15.28 4.01
CA GLN A 41 -14.18 -14.26 4.70
C GLN A 41 -14.23 -12.94 3.94
N ARG A 42 -14.34 -11.82 4.67
CA ARG A 42 -14.27 -10.48 4.06
C ARG A 42 -12.85 -10.23 3.56
N LEU A 43 -12.71 -9.45 2.49
CA LEU A 43 -11.40 -8.99 2.01
C LEU A 43 -10.59 -8.37 3.17
N SER A 44 -9.30 -8.71 3.23
CA SER A 44 -8.40 -8.23 4.27
C SER A 44 -7.74 -6.90 3.88
N GLY A 45 -7.36 -6.13 4.88
CA GLY A 45 -6.74 -4.82 4.71
C GLY A 45 -7.72 -3.69 4.40
N SER A 46 -7.17 -2.49 4.22
CA SER A 46 -7.88 -1.30 3.76
C SER A 46 -6.85 -0.27 3.26
N ASP A 47 -7.17 0.46 2.20
CA ASP A 47 -6.46 1.68 1.79
C ASP A 47 -6.50 2.78 2.88
N ARG A 48 -7.57 2.75 3.68
CA ARG A 48 -7.78 3.63 4.83
C ARG A 48 -7.92 2.79 6.09
N PRO A 49 -6.80 2.26 6.60
CA PRO A 49 -6.83 1.48 7.84
C PRO A 49 -7.35 2.36 8.98
N ARG A 50 -8.20 1.78 9.82
CA ARG A 50 -8.74 2.43 11.01
C ARG A 50 -8.52 1.50 12.19
N TYR A 51 -8.21 2.09 13.34
CA TYR A 51 -8.23 1.36 14.59
C TYR A 51 -9.65 0.83 14.83
N PRO A 52 -9.84 -0.50 15.00
CA PRO A 52 -11.18 -1.06 15.12
C PRO A 52 -11.95 -0.59 16.36
N GLY A 53 -11.26 0.01 17.35
CA GLY A 53 -11.86 0.45 18.60
C GLY A 53 -12.04 -0.69 19.60
N GLY A 54 -12.68 -0.38 20.73
CA GLY A 54 -12.98 -1.35 21.79
C GLY A 54 -11.74 -1.98 22.43
N GLU A 55 -11.82 -3.27 22.72
CA GLU A 55 -10.75 -4.07 23.36
C GLU A 55 -9.66 -4.53 22.37
N SER A 56 -9.59 -3.94 21.18
CA SER A 56 -8.60 -4.32 20.18
C SER A 56 -7.16 -4.06 20.68
N ALA A 57 -6.23 -4.90 20.27
CA ALA A 57 -4.81 -4.69 20.58
C ALA A 57 -4.21 -3.54 19.76
N ALA A 58 -3.11 -2.96 20.23
CA ALA A 58 -2.30 -2.01 19.47
C ALA A 58 -1.80 -2.62 18.14
N PHE A 59 -1.54 -3.94 18.13
CA PHE A 59 -1.26 -4.71 16.93
C PHE A 59 -2.54 -5.33 16.34
N SER A 60 -3.35 -4.51 15.70
CA SER A 60 -4.66 -4.91 15.13
C SER A 60 -4.75 -4.68 13.62
N ALA A 61 -3.60 -4.56 12.93
CA ALA A 61 -3.58 -4.44 11.49
C ALA A 61 -4.17 -5.72 10.86
N LYS A 62 -5.29 -5.56 10.14
CA LYS A 62 -5.78 -6.61 9.24
C LYS A 62 -4.87 -6.66 8.03
N SER A 63 -4.37 -7.83 7.70
CA SER A 63 -3.36 -7.98 6.66
C SER A 63 -3.63 -9.18 5.78
N LEU A 64 -3.22 -9.06 4.51
CA LEU A 64 -3.10 -10.16 3.56
C LEU A 64 -1.93 -11.10 3.92
N ILE A 65 -0.96 -10.65 4.73
CA ILE A 65 0.16 -11.47 5.20
C ILE A 65 -0.36 -12.70 5.97
N GLU A 66 -1.52 -12.58 6.63
CA GLU A 66 -2.22 -13.67 7.33
C GLU A 66 -2.54 -14.85 6.41
N TRP A 67 -2.65 -14.61 5.10
CA TRP A 67 -2.99 -15.64 4.12
C TRP A 67 -1.79 -16.51 3.73
N GLY A 68 -0.58 -16.13 4.16
CA GLY A 68 0.65 -16.91 4.00
C GLY A 68 1.16 -17.00 2.55
N GLY A 69 2.20 -17.82 2.35
CA GLY A 69 2.80 -18.06 1.03
C GLY A 69 3.31 -16.77 0.39
N THR A 70 2.99 -16.57 -0.89
CA THR A 70 3.49 -15.42 -1.66
C THR A 70 3.07 -14.09 -1.04
N TYR A 71 1.96 -13.98 -0.29
CA TYR A 71 1.61 -12.75 0.43
C TYR A 71 2.66 -12.35 1.48
N VAL A 72 3.36 -13.32 2.09
CA VAL A 72 4.50 -13.04 2.97
C VAL A 72 5.71 -12.58 2.15
N ASP A 73 5.96 -13.22 1.00
CA ASP A 73 7.07 -12.88 0.12
C ASP A 73 6.96 -11.43 -0.42
N LEU A 74 5.73 -10.94 -0.66
CA LEU A 74 5.48 -9.57 -1.11
C LEU A 74 6.01 -8.51 -0.14
N ILE A 75 6.20 -8.81 1.16
CA ILE A 75 6.80 -7.88 2.12
C ILE A 75 8.15 -7.37 1.61
N ASP A 76 8.98 -8.26 1.05
CA ASP A 76 10.34 -7.94 0.57
C ASP A 76 10.65 -8.66 -0.74
N LEU A 77 9.81 -8.45 -1.75
CA LEU A 77 9.97 -9.09 -3.05
C LEU A 77 11.27 -8.63 -3.74
N PRO A 78 12.21 -9.53 -4.11
CA PRO A 78 13.49 -9.15 -4.69
C PRO A 78 13.41 -8.32 -5.98
N ALA A 79 12.36 -8.52 -6.78
CA ALA A 79 12.11 -7.73 -7.98
C ALA A 79 11.76 -6.26 -7.70
N ILE A 80 11.28 -5.95 -6.48
CA ILE A 80 10.78 -4.63 -6.09
C ILE A 80 11.70 -3.93 -5.08
N ALA A 81 12.34 -4.69 -4.20
CA ALA A 81 13.20 -4.15 -3.14
C ALA A 81 14.24 -3.12 -3.64
N PRO A 82 14.93 -3.30 -4.80
CA PRO A 82 15.88 -2.30 -5.32
C PRO A 82 15.22 -0.95 -5.67
N TYR A 83 13.95 -0.95 -6.10
CA TYR A 83 13.19 0.26 -6.37
C TYR A 83 12.85 0.98 -5.06
N LEU A 84 12.30 0.25 -4.08
CA LEU A 84 11.97 0.82 -2.77
C LEU A 84 13.21 1.38 -2.06
N GLN A 85 14.34 0.69 -2.11
CA GLN A 85 15.61 1.18 -1.57
C GLN A 85 16.06 2.50 -2.22
N THR A 86 15.84 2.66 -3.51
CA THR A 86 16.18 3.88 -4.24
C THR A 86 15.21 5.03 -3.92
N LEU A 87 13.92 4.72 -3.78
CA LEU A 87 12.85 5.71 -3.63
C LEU A 87 12.65 6.19 -2.19
N ILE A 88 12.90 5.32 -1.20
CA ILE A 88 12.61 5.55 0.22
C ILE A 88 13.90 5.56 1.07
N GLY A 89 14.90 4.78 0.67
CA GLY A 89 16.13 4.54 1.43
C GLY A 89 16.24 3.08 1.88
N THR A 90 17.36 2.68 2.50
CA THR A 90 17.64 1.26 2.82
C THR A 90 16.81 0.70 3.97
N ASN A 91 16.28 1.58 4.85
CA ASN A 91 15.53 1.21 6.05
C ASN A 91 14.08 1.71 5.90
N TYR A 92 13.35 1.10 4.98
CA TYR A 92 11.91 1.33 4.79
C TYR A 92 11.11 0.22 5.49
N ARG A 93 9.84 0.51 5.77
CA ARG A 93 8.91 -0.42 6.39
C ARG A 93 7.64 -0.55 5.56
N LEU A 94 6.94 -1.67 5.74
CA LEU A 94 5.56 -1.82 5.28
C LEU A 94 4.65 -1.04 6.24
N ASP A 95 3.75 -0.24 5.69
CA ASP A 95 2.79 0.56 6.44
C ASP A 95 1.44 -0.14 6.58
N HIS A 96 0.86 -0.52 5.46
CA HIS A 96 -0.35 -1.32 5.38
C HIS A 96 -0.42 -2.02 4.02
N ASP A 97 -1.28 -3.02 3.94
CA ASP A 97 -1.55 -3.78 2.74
C ASP A 97 -3.05 -4.07 2.60
N TYR A 98 -3.52 -4.25 1.38
CA TYR A 98 -4.91 -4.57 1.07
C TYR A 98 -5.04 -5.08 -0.36
N ILE A 99 -6.17 -5.72 -0.66
CA ILE A 99 -6.53 -6.11 -2.01
C ILE A 99 -7.72 -5.28 -2.49
N LYS A 100 -7.66 -4.86 -3.76
CA LYS A 100 -8.77 -4.22 -4.46
C LYS A 100 -9.23 -5.12 -5.59
N ILE A 101 -10.54 -5.33 -5.66
CA ILE A 101 -11.19 -6.11 -6.72
C ILE A 101 -12.22 -5.22 -7.38
N ASP A 102 -12.06 -4.99 -8.68
CA ASP A 102 -12.96 -4.21 -9.51
C ASP A 102 -13.64 -5.13 -10.52
N ASN A 103 -14.95 -4.96 -10.73
CA ASN A 103 -15.73 -5.68 -11.73
C ASN A 103 -16.93 -4.82 -12.15
N ALA A 104 -17.67 -5.22 -13.19
CA ALA A 104 -18.80 -4.44 -13.70
C ALA A 104 -19.88 -4.14 -12.63
N ALA A 105 -20.05 -5.01 -11.63
CA ALA A 105 -21.01 -4.80 -10.53
C ALA A 105 -20.48 -3.86 -9.43
N HIS A 106 -19.17 -3.65 -9.36
CA HIS A 106 -18.48 -2.81 -8.39
C HIS A 106 -17.51 -1.85 -9.09
N ALA A 107 -17.92 -1.30 -10.23
CA ALA A 107 -17.15 -0.28 -10.93
C ALA A 107 -17.14 0.99 -10.06
N ALA A 108 -16.09 1.14 -9.24
CA ALA A 108 -15.93 2.30 -8.38
C ALA A 108 -15.79 3.55 -9.26
N LYS A 109 -16.50 4.62 -8.88
CA LYS A 109 -16.23 5.96 -9.43
C LYS A 109 -14.76 6.30 -9.20
N LEU A 110 -14.14 6.98 -10.16
CA LEU A 110 -12.82 7.55 -9.91
C LEU A 110 -12.96 8.61 -8.83
N PHE A 111 -12.11 8.48 -7.81
CA PHE A 111 -11.86 9.54 -6.85
C PHE A 111 -10.36 9.85 -6.86
N LEU A 112 -9.96 10.96 -7.48
CA LEU A 112 -8.58 11.42 -7.42
C LEU A 112 -8.25 11.94 -6.04
N HIS A 113 -7.20 11.39 -5.45
CA HIS A 113 -6.66 11.77 -4.16
C HIS A 113 -5.14 11.65 -4.16
N GLY A 114 -4.51 12.16 -3.11
CA GLY A 114 -3.08 12.46 -3.16
C GLY A 114 -2.83 13.69 -4.03
N GLY A 115 -1.59 13.87 -4.47
CA GLY A 115 -1.18 15.08 -5.18
C GLY A 115 -0.58 16.13 -4.25
N GLY A 116 0.19 17.05 -4.82
CA GLY A 116 0.40 18.34 -4.17
C GLY A 116 1.43 18.38 -3.04
N GLN A 117 2.28 17.37 -2.81
CA GLN A 117 3.05 17.24 -1.55
C GLN A 117 2.17 17.11 -0.29
N GLY A 118 0.95 16.59 -0.44
CA GLY A 118 -0.04 16.66 0.63
C GLY A 118 -0.67 18.04 0.81
N ALA A 119 -0.50 18.96 -0.16
CA ALA A 119 -1.20 20.25 -0.23
C ALA A 119 -2.69 20.11 -0.58
N GLY A 120 -3.34 19.07 -0.05
CA GLY A 120 -4.79 19.01 -0.07
C GLY A 120 -5.37 20.18 0.73
N GLY A 121 -6.50 20.70 0.26
CA GLY A 121 -7.25 21.76 0.92
C GLY A 121 -8.50 21.21 1.60
N ALA A 122 -9.35 22.11 2.08
CA ALA A 122 -10.55 21.76 2.87
C ALA A 122 -11.56 20.85 2.13
N THR A 123 -11.41 20.69 0.82
CA THR A 123 -12.28 19.84 -0.02
C THR A 123 -11.65 18.50 -0.37
N ASP A 124 -10.43 18.24 0.07
CA ASP A 124 -9.81 16.93 -0.09
C ASP A 124 -10.26 16.00 1.03
N LEU A 125 -10.65 14.78 0.65
CA LEU A 125 -10.86 13.70 1.60
C LEU A 125 -9.53 13.20 2.19
N VAL A 126 -8.41 13.52 1.53
CA VAL A 126 -7.02 13.18 1.91
C VAL A 126 -6.14 14.42 1.68
N GLY A 127 -5.63 15.02 2.74
CA GLY A 127 -4.74 16.18 2.69
C GLY A 127 -4.90 17.24 3.78
N PRO A 128 -6.11 17.67 4.23
CA PRO A 128 -6.24 18.84 5.09
C PRO A 128 -5.74 18.63 6.53
N THR A 129 -5.60 17.38 6.99
CA THR A 129 -5.07 17.06 8.35
C THR A 129 -4.03 15.93 8.36
N ASP A 130 -3.79 15.31 7.21
CA ASP A 130 -3.14 14.03 6.99
C ASP A 130 -2.10 14.07 5.84
N GLY A 131 -1.94 15.21 5.16
CA GLY A 131 -1.02 15.37 4.03
C GLY A 131 0.48 15.32 4.37
N GLY A 132 0.85 15.43 5.64
CA GLY A 132 2.26 15.44 6.08
C GLY A 132 3.05 14.16 5.76
N GLN A 133 2.37 13.07 5.43
CA GLN A 133 2.97 11.77 5.13
C GLN A 133 3.02 11.45 3.63
N CYS A 134 2.36 12.21 2.76
CA CYS A 134 2.35 12.00 1.31
C CYS A 134 3.19 13.07 0.58
N TYR A 135 4.49 13.09 0.87
CA TYR A 135 5.44 14.05 0.29
C TYR A 135 6.38 13.41 -0.74
N TYR A 136 6.95 14.25 -1.61
CA TYR A 136 7.98 13.89 -2.58
C TYR A 136 9.07 14.96 -2.66
N ARG A 137 10.34 14.61 -2.56
CA ARG A 137 11.42 15.56 -2.86
C ARG A 137 12.59 14.84 -3.48
N TYR A 138 13.21 15.48 -4.47
CA TYR A 138 14.53 15.09 -4.93
C TYR A 138 15.54 16.13 -4.48
N SER A 139 16.56 15.72 -3.73
CA SER A 139 17.62 16.62 -3.26
C SER A 139 18.90 15.85 -3.01
N ASN A 140 20.05 16.45 -3.33
CA ASN A 140 21.37 15.86 -3.10
C ASN A 140 21.53 14.44 -3.66
N GLY A 141 21.00 14.20 -4.87
CA GLY A 141 21.10 12.92 -5.55
C GLY A 141 20.17 11.82 -5.02
N LYS A 142 19.22 12.15 -4.13
CA LYS A 142 18.35 11.19 -3.45
C LYS A 142 16.87 11.55 -3.55
N PHE A 143 16.05 10.52 -3.69
CA PHE A 143 14.60 10.62 -3.52
C PHE A 143 14.25 10.62 -2.03
N TYR A 144 13.23 11.39 -1.70
CA TYR A 144 12.55 11.41 -0.42
C TYR A 144 11.07 11.24 -0.70
N ASN A 145 10.51 10.12 -0.27
CA ASN A 145 9.08 9.85 -0.36
C ASN A 145 8.53 9.56 1.02
N GLY A 146 7.33 10.04 1.30
CA GLY A 146 6.64 9.71 2.54
C GLY A 146 5.97 8.34 2.48
N LEU A 147 5.07 8.13 1.52
CA LEU A 147 4.40 6.85 1.28
C LEU A 147 4.53 6.48 -0.22
N VAL A 148 4.93 5.24 -0.49
CA VAL A 148 5.08 4.67 -1.84
C VAL A 148 4.26 3.39 -1.89
N ALA A 149 3.34 3.31 -2.83
CA ALA A 149 2.55 2.12 -3.06
C ALA A 149 3.17 1.25 -4.15
N VAL A 150 3.03 -0.06 -3.97
CA VAL A 150 3.29 -1.08 -4.98
C VAL A 150 2.00 -1.84 -5.21
N GLY A 151 1.38 -1.62 -6.37
CA GLY A 151 0.21 -2.37 -6.84
C GLY A 151 0.65 -3.53 -7.72
N PHE A 152 0.47 -4.75 -7.24
CA PHE A 152 0.71 -5.98 -7.99
C PHE A 152 -0.56 -6.41 -8.71
N GLU A 153 -0.51 -6.46 -10.03
CA GLU A 153 -1.67 -6.83 -10.86
C GLU A 153 -1.71 -8.36 -11.01
N LEU A 154 -2.82 -8.98 -10.62
CA LEU A 154 -3.04 -10.41 -10.85
C LEU A 154 -3.70 -10.70 -12.20
N ASP A 155 -4.31 -9.68 -12.80
CA ASP A 155 -5.05 -9.76 -14.06
C ASP A 155 -4.52 -8.71 -15.03
N THR A 156 -4.58 -9.01 -16.33
CA THR A 156 -4.24 -8.03 -17.37
C THR A 156 -5.30 -6.93 -17.43
N VAL A 157 -4.84 -5.68 -17.45
CA VAL A 157 -5.62 -4.45 -17.60
C VAL A 157 -5.38 -3.90 -19.00
N PRO A 158 -6.26 -4.22 -19.98
CA PRO A 158 -6.08 -3.74 -21.34
C PRO A 158 -6.39 -2.24 -21.46
N PRO A 159 -5.91 -1.60 -22.54
CA PRO A 159 -6.23 -0.20 -22.84
C PRO A 159 -7.74 0.06 -22.75
N GLY A 160 -8.14 1.05 -21.95
CA GLY A 160 -9.54 1.47 -21.82
C GLY A 160 -10.41 0.61 -20.89
N ALA A 161 -9.89 -0.45 -20.26
CA ALA A 161 -10.69 -1.22 -19.29
C ALA A 161 -10.86 -0.53 -17.92
N GLY A 162 -10.08 0.52 -17.64
CA GLY A 162 -10.09 1.25 -16.36
C GLY A 162 -8.85 0.91 -15.52
N GLY A 163 -9.04 0.72 -14.21
CA GLY A 163 -7.94 0.33 -13.32
C GLY A 163 -7.15 1.51 -12.76
N PHE A 164 -5.88 1.31 -12.41
CA PHE A 164 -5.07 2.37 -11.81
C PHE A 164 -4.87 3.55 -12.78
N ALA A 165 -5.10 4.76 -12.28
CA ALA A 165 -4.79 5.98 -13.00
C ALA A 165 -4.17 7.01 -12.07
N CYS A 166 -3.41 7.93 -12.67
CA CYS A 166 -2.81 9.05 -11.97
C CYS A 166 -2.77 10.30 -12.85
N VAL A 167 -2.44 11.43 -12.25
CA VAL A 167 -2.10 12.66 -12.97
C VAL A 167 -0.57 12.77 -12.99
N PRO A 168 0.11 12.42 -14.10
CA PRO A 168 1.57 12.44 -14.17
C PRO A 168 2.15 13.80 -13.74
N GLY A 169 3.14 13.80 -12.85
CA GLY A 169 3.81 15.02 -12.40
C GLY A 169 3.11 15.78 -11.26
N SER A 170 1.89 15.39 -10.91
CA SER A 170 1.12 16.02 -9.84
C SER A 170 1.75 15.88 -8.44
N HIS A 171 2.69 14.95 -8.28
CA HIS A 171 3.51 14.83 -7.06
C HIS A 171 4.41 16.02 -6.79
N LYS A 172 4.63 16.91 -7.77
CA LYS A 172 5.41 18.15 -7.61
C LYS A 172 4.57 19.43 -7.64
N VAL A 173 3.26 19.30 -7.84
CA VAL A 173 2.35 20.44 -7.86
C VAL A 173 2.23 21.02 -6.43
N ASN A 174 2.00 22.32 -6.30
CA ASN A 174 1.87 23.02 -4.99
C ASN A 174 0.45 23.53 -4.74
N PHE A 175 -0.49 23.20 -5.63
CA PHE A 175 -1.87 23.65 -5.59
C PHE A 175 -2.81 22.46 -5.47
N GLN A 176 -3.95 22.69 -4.84
CA GLN A 176 -5.01 21.69 -4.75
C GLN A 176 -5.48 21.25 -6.14
N LEU A 177 -5.87 19.98 -6.30
CA LEU A 177 -6.62 19.58 -7.49
C LEU A 177 -7.91 20.39 -7.61
N PRO A 178 -8.28 20.85 -8.82
CA PRO A 178 -9.58 21.45 -9.08
C PRO A 178 -10.71 20.52 -8.63
N ALA A 179 -11.73 21.05 -7.97
CA ALA A 179 -12.81 20.25 -7.37
C ALA A 179 -13.52 19.35 -8.40
N ASP A 180 -13.82 19.90 -9.58
CA ASP A 180 -14.52 19.20 -10.66
C ASP A 180 -13.66 18.13 -11.35
N TRP A 181 -12.37 18.02 -11.02
CA TRP A 181 -11.48 16.98 -11.53
C TRP A 181 -11.36 15.80 -10.57
N LYS A 182 -11.85 15.92 -9.34
CA LYS A 182 -11.64 14.90 -8.30
C LYS A 182 -12.52 13.68 -8.48
N ILE A 183 -13.65 13.81 -9.14
CA ILE A 183 -14.64 12.74 -9.28
C ILE A 183 -14.96 12.56 -10.75
N SER A 184 -14.83 11.33 -11.23
CA SER A 184 -15.33 10.91 -12.54
C SER A 184 -16.22 9.69 -12.34
N GLU A 185 -17.46 9.77 -12.80
CA GLU A 185 -18.44 8.69 -12.69
C GLU A 185 -18.24 7.62 -13.76
N THR A 186 -17.73 8.00 -14.93
CA THR A 186 -17.49 7.12 -16.07
C THR A 186 -16.05 7.28 -16.57
N GLN A 187 -15.71 6.66 -17.71
CA GLN A 187 -14.44 6.96 -18.38
C GLN A 187 -14.52 8.19 -19.28
N ASP A 188 -15.72 8.62 -19.68
CA ASP A 188 -15.94 9.75 -20.59
C ASP A 188 -15.75 11.11 -19.92
N ASP A 189 -15.89 11.17 -18.59
CA ASP A 189 -15.73 12.39 -17.78
C ASP A 189 -14.36 12.47 -17.08
N LEU A 190 -13.39 11.67 -17.54
CA LEU A 190 -12.01 11.76 -17.06
C LEU A 190 -11.34 13.07 -17.53
N PRO A 191 -10.75 13.87 -16.62
CA PRO A 191 -9.95 15.01 -17.03
C PRO A 191 -8.80 14.60 -17.95
N GLU A 192 -8.47 15.44 -18.94
CA GLU A 192 -7.41 15.18 -19.93
C GLU A 192 -6.05 14.84 -19.30
N CYS A 193 -5.77 15.40 -18.13
CA CYS A 193 -4.52 15.18 -17.40
C CYS A 193 -4.43 13.81 -16.71
N VAL A 194 -5.53 13.05 -16.64
CA VAL A 194 -5.57 11.71 -16.05
C VAL A 194 -5.03 10.69 -17.04
N HIS A 195 -3.97 10.00 -16.65
CA HIS A 195 -3.38 8.92 -17.40
C HIS A 195 -3.75 7.57 -16.77
N ARG A 196 -4.43 6.73 -17.56
CA ARG A 196 -4.69 5.33 -17.25
C ARG A 196 -3.43 4.50 -17.47
N VAL A 197 -3.07 3.69 -16.50
CA VAL A 197 -1.87 2.83 -16.58
C VAL A 197 -2.31 1.43 -16.95
N GLU A 198 -1.91 1.00 -18.14
CA GLU A 198 -2.05 -0.38 -18.60
C GLU A 198 -1.05 -1.28 -17.89
N ALA A 199 -1.44 -2.52 -17.63
CA ALA A 199 -0.61 -3.50 -16.97
C ALA A 199 -0.97 -4.91 -17.41
N GLU A 200 0.02 -5.80 -17.46
CA GLU A 200 -0.19 -7.23 -17.66
C GLU A 200 -0.24 -7.95 -16.31
N ALA A 201 -0.88 -9.11 -16.27
CA ALA A 201 -0.82 -9.98 -15.09
C ALA A 201 0.64 -10.25 -14.70
N GLY A 202 0.97 -9.95 -13.44
CA GLY A 202 2.31 -10.07 -12.87
C GLY A 202 3.16 -8.80 -12.94
N ASP A 203 2.70 -7.74 -13.58
CA ASP A 203 3.34 -6.44 -13.46
C ASP A 203 3.14 -5.83 -12.07
N ALA A 204 4.05 -4.93 -11.68
CA ALA A 204 3.90 -4.09 -10.50
C ALA A 204 3.94 -2.61 -10.88
N ILE A 205 2.94 -1.85 -10.43
CA ILE A 205 2.88 -0.40 -10.56
C ILE A 205 3.41 0.20 -9.25
N ILE A 206 4.54 0.90 -9.32
CA ILE A 206 5.13 1.62 -8.18
C ILE A 206 4.81 3.09 -8.33
N PHE A 207 4.18 3.72 -7.35
CA PHE A 207 3.87 5.15 -7.39
C PHE A 207 4.05 5.81 -6.03
N THR A 208 4.43 7.09 -6.05
CA THR A 208 4.41 7.91 -4.83
C THR A 208 2.98 8.33 -4.54
N GLU A 209 2.54 8.21 -3.30
CA GLU A 209 1.21 8.66 -2.85
C GLU A 209 1.12 10.20 -2.82
N ALA A 210 2.24 10.88 -2.99
CA ALA A 210 2.26 12.30 -3.31
C ALA A 210 1.67 12.59 -4.70
N CYS A 211 1.56 11.61 -5.60
CA CYS A 211 0.94 11.75 -6.92
C CYS A 211 -0.58 11.66 -6.80
N ALA A 212 -1.32 12.54 -7.46
CA ALA A 212 -2.77 12.44 -7.55
C ALA A 212 -3.13 11.18 -8.34
N HIS A 213 -3.91 10.30 -7.73
CA HIS A 213 -4.21 8.97 -8.26
C HIS A 213 -5.58 8.48 -7.83
N GLY A 214 -6.04 7.42 -8.48
CA GLY A 214 -7.29 6.75 -8.15
C GLY A 214 -7.51 5.52 -9.03
N THR A 215 -8.69 4.92 -8.93
CA THR A 215 -9.10 3.83 -9.82
C THR A 215 -10.17 4.32 -10.78
N VAL A 216 -9.90 4.23 -12.07
CA VAL A 216 -10.89 4.50 -13.13
C VAL A 216 -11.95 3.41 -13.12
N PRO A 217 -13.24 3.74 -13.32
CA PRO A 217 -14.33 2.78 -13.40
C PRO A 217 -14.00 1.62 -14.34
N TRP A 218 -14.25 0.39 -13.87
CA TRP A 218 -13.93 -0.81 -14.63
C TRP A 218 -14.98 -1.08 -15.71
N GLU A 219 -14.54 -1.12 -16.96
CA GLU A 219 -15.35 -1.43 -18.16
C GLU A 219 -14.84 -2.67 -18.91
N GLY A 220 -13.83 -3.35 -18.37
CA GLY A 220 -13.31 -4.60 -18.93
C GLY A 220 -14.15 -5.84 -18.60
N ASP A 221 -13.86 -6.94 -19.29
CA ASP A 221 -14.45 -8.24 -18.99
C ASP A 221 -13.92 -8.82 -17.67
N GLY A 222 -14.80 -9.48 -16.91
CA GLY A 222 -14.42 -10.17 -15.68
C GLY A 222 -14.09 -9.23 -14.51
N GLU A 223 -13.13 -9.65 -13.69
CA GLU A 223 -12.65 -8.89 -12.53
C GLU A 223 -11.17 -8.51 -12.71
N ARG A 224 -10.80 -7.35 -12.19
CA ARG A 224 -9.42 -6.94 -11.98
C ARG A 224 -9.08 -7.05 -10.50
N ARG A 225 -8.04 -7.82 -10.17
CA ARG A 225 -7.54 -7.99 -8.81
C ARG A 225 -6.15 -7.39 -8.68
N THR A 226 -6.03 -6.40 -7.79
CA THR A 226 -4.77 -5.71 -7.53
C THR A 226 -4.44 -5.78 -6.03
N ILE A 227 -3.25 -6.27 -5.71
CA ILE A 227 -2.74 -6.32 -4.33
C ILE A 227 -1.87 -5.09 -4.10
N PHE A 228 -2.15 -4.33 -3.05
CA PHE A 228 -1.42 -3.13 -2.69
C PHE A 228 -0.60 -3.36 -1.43
N TYR A 229 0.70 -3.08 -1.50
CA TYR A 229 1.60 -2.99 -0.35
C TYR A 229 2.15 -1.56 -0.32
N LYS A 230 1.88 -0.82 0.76
CA LYS A 230 2.32 0.58 0.90
C LYS A 230 3.51 0.65 1.85
N TYR A 231 4.58 1.29 1.40
CA TYR A 231 5.86 1.38 2.12
C TYR A 231 6.20 2.83 2.47
N CYS A 232 6.86 3.03 3.60
CA CYS A 232 7.29 4.36 4.06
C CYS A 232 8.67 4.30 4.74
N PRO A 233 9.35 5.44 4.92
CA PRO A 233 10.44 5.55 5.87
C PRO A 233 9.95 5.18 7.27
N HIS A 234 10.79 4.58 8.11
CA HIS A 234 10.35 4.15 9.44
C HIS A 234 9.72 5.25 10.30
N ALA A 235 10.15 6.51 10.18
CA ALA A 235 9.61 7.60 10.99
C ALA A 235 8.21 8.06 10.58
N VAL A 236 7.72 7.63 9.41
CA VAL A 236 6.44 8.04 8.82
C VAL A 236 5.42 6.93 9.03
N ALA A 237 4.16 7.29 9.23
CA ALA A 237 3.06 6.34 9.27
C ALA A 237 1.77 6.92 8.70
N TRP A 238 1.05 6.09 7.96
CA TRP A 238 -0.33 6.34 7.55
C TRP A 238 -1.28 5.50 8.39
N SER A 239 -0.98 4.21 8.53
CA SER A 239 -1.79 3.30 9.32
C SER A 239 -1.72 3.61 10.81
N PRO A 240 -2.87 3.71 11.50
CA PRO A 240 -2.92 3.78 12.96
C PRO A 240 -2.76 2.40 13.63
N CYS A 241 -2.74 1.32 12.84
CA CYS A 241 -2.64 -0.06 13.31
C CYS A 241 -1.32 -0.68 12.84
N TYR A 242 -0.66 -1.44 13.71
CA TYR A 242 0.64 -2.03 13.40
C TYR A 242 0.58 -3.55 13.30
N TYR A 243 1.52 -4.10 12.55
CA TYR A 243 1.74 -5.53 12.39
C TYR A 243 2.34 -6.14 13.66
N ASN A 244 1.89 -7.34 14.04
CA ASN A 244 2.61 -8.18 14.98
C ASN A 244 3.33 -9.31 14.22
N ALA A 245 4.64 -9.14 14.01
CA ALA A 245 5.45 -10.11 13.28
C ALA A 245 5.44 -11.53 13.90
N ASP A 246 5.11 -11.67 15.18
CA ASP A 246 5.01 -12.97 15.85
C ASP A 246 3.77 -13.76 15.39
N GLY A 247 2.78 -13.08 14.82
CA GLY A 247 1.55 -13.69 14.30
C GLY A 247 1.69 -14.28 12.90
N TYR A 248 2.79 -14.00 12.18
CA TYR A 248 2.95 -14.35 10.77
C TYR A 248 4.01 -15.42 10.55
N GLY A 249 3.71 -16.68 10.89
CA GLY A 249 4.54 -17.85 10.49
C GLY A 249 6.06 -17.65 10.57
N LYS A 250 6.78 -18.10 9.54
CA LYS A 250 8.24 -17.87 9.42
C LYS A 250 8.51 -16.62 8.58
N LEU A 251 9.04 -15.58 9.22
CA LEU A 251 9.56 -14.38 8.56
C LEU A 251 11.08 -14.35 8.62
N SER A 252 11.72 -13.84 7.57
CA SER A 252 13.13 -13.44 7.63
C SER A 252 13.34 -12.27 8.60
N GLU A 253 14.58 -12.09 9.09
CA GLU A 253 14.91 -10.95 9.96
C GLU A 253 14.59 -9.61 9.29
N ARG A 254 14.85 -9.50 7.98
CA ARG A 254 14.53 -8.32 7.18
C ARG A 254 13.03 -8.05 7.12
N GLN A 255 12.21 -9.05 6.82
CA GLN A 255 10.75 -8.91 6.82
C GLN A 255 10.24 -8.50 8.21
N ARG A 256 10.75 -9.11 9.29
CA ARG A 256 10.39 -8.71 10.66
C ARG A 256 10.70 -7.24 10.92
N GLY A 257 11.86 -6.76 10.45
CA GLY A 257 12.22 -5.36 10.57
C GLY A 257 11.31 -4.42 9.80
N MET A 258 10.87 -4.83 8.62
CA MET A 258 9.92 -4.07 7.81
C MET A 258 8.51 -4.03 8.40
N LEU A 259 8.18 -4.92 9.33
CA LEU A 259 6.88 -4.91 10.04
C LEU A 259 6.93 -4.15 11.38
N MET A 260 8.08 -3.58 11.76
CA MET A 260 8.16 -2.82 13.00
C MET A 260 7.36 -1.52 12.95
N PRO A 261 6.75 -1.10 14.06
CA PRO A 261 6.04 0.17 14.14
C PRO A 261 6.98 1.38 13.92
N PRO A 262 6.42 2.58 13.67
CA PRO A 262 7.20 3.73 13.25
C PRO A 262 8.15 4.23 14.34
N SER A 263 9.36 4.61 13.93
CA SER A 263 10.39 5.19 14.79
C SER A 263 11.47 5.88 13.95
N ALA A 264 12.00 7.02 14.40
CA ALA A 264 13.17 7.64 13.79
C ALA A 264 14.41 6.73 13.84
N PHE A 265 14.46 5.77 14.78
CA PHE A 265 15.54 4.79 14.91
C PHE A 265 15.34 3.55 14.02
N GLY A 266 14.18 3.37 13.40
CA GLY A 266 13.87 2.23 12.52
C GLY A 266 14.20 0.87 13.15
N TYR A 267 14.92 0.01 12.41
CA TYR A 267 15.38 -1.32 12.86
C TYR A 267 16.59 -1.31 13.82
N HIS A 268 16.96 -0.16 14.40
CA HIS A 268 18.10 -0.09 15.32
C HIS A 268 17.88 -0.93 16.59
N GLU A 269 18.97 -1.39 17.22
CA GLU A 269 18.91 -2.26 18.41
C GLU A 269 18.05 -1.68 19.56
N TYR A 270 18.16 -0.36 19.79
CA TYR A 270 17.37 0.36 20.82
C TYR A 270 15.86 0.25 20.59
N SER A 271 15.39 0.54 19.37
CA SER A 271 13.97 0.41 19.05
C SER A 271 13.56 -1.05 19.05
N ARG A 272 14.38 -1.96 18.50
CA ARG A 272 14.08 -3.40 18.47
C ARG A 272 13.78 -3.97 19.86
N LYS A 273 14.63 -3.70 20.86
CA LYS A 273 14.41 -4.15 22.25
C LYS A 273 13.10 -3.63 22.85
N ALA A 274 12.76 -2.36 22.56
CA ALA A 274 11.50 -1.78 23.04
C ALA A 274 10.30 -2.49 22.40
N TRP A 275 10.33 -2.76 21.10
CA TRP A 275 9.24 -3.43 20.39
C TRP A 275 9.10 -4.90 20.79
N GLU A 276 10.20 -5.63 21.00
CA GLU A 276 10.18 -7.01 21.54
C GLU A 276 9.50 -7.06 22.92
N LYS A 277 9.77 -6.06 23.78
CA LYS A 277 9.11 -5.94 25.10
C LYS A 277 7.61 -5.69 24.96
N VAL A 278 7.19 -4.80 24.06
CA VAL A 278 5.77 -4.52 23.79
C VAL A 278 5.05 -5.77 23.29
N GLN A 279 5.65 -6.53 22.37
CA GLN A 279 5.09 -7.79 21.88
C GLN A 279 4.95 -8.83 23.01
N THR A 280 5.97 -8.94 23.86
CA THR A 280 5.97 -9.84 25.03
C THR A 280 4.84 -9.48 26.00
N ASP A 281 4.71 -8.20 26.34
CA ASP A 281 3.66 -7.71 27.25
C ASP A 281 2.26 -7.95 26.69
N GLN A 282 2.08 -7.73 25.38
CA GLN A 282 0.82 -8.00 24.69
C GLN A 282 0.46 -9.49 24.72
N ALA A 283 1.45 -10.37 24.52
CA ALA A 283 1.24 -11.81 24.59
C ALA A 283 0.87 -12.26 26.01
N GLU A 284 1.50 -11.69 27.05
CA GLU A 284 1.16 -11.96 28.45
C GLU A 284 -0.26 -11.48 28.80
N LEU A 285 -0.64 -10.27 28.37
CA LEU A 285 -2.00 -9.75 28.54
C LEU A 285 -3.04 -10.65 27.87
N GLY A 286 -2.77 -11.11 26.64
CA GLY A 286 -3.64 -12.04 25.92
C GLY A 286 -3.84 -13.36 26.69
N ARG A 287 -2.78 -13.93 27.27
CA ARG A 287 -2.88 -15.14 28.11
C ARG A 287 -3.75 -14.90 29.34
N ARG A 288 -3.56 -13.78 30.05
CA ARG A 288 -4.37 -13.44 31.24
C ARG A 288 -5.86 -13.28 30.91
N HIS A 289 -6.19 -12.70 29.76
CA HIS A 289 -7.59 -12.57 29.33
C HIS A 289 -8.22 -13.90 28.92
N SER A 290 -7.41 -14.88 28.49
CA SER A 290 -7.88 -16.22 28.13
C SER A 290 -8.02 -17.19 29.32
N GLU A 291 -7.46 -16.86 30.49
CA GLU A 291 -7.62 -17.65 31.70
C GLU A 291 -9.03 -17.44 32.29
N PRO A 292 -9.82 -18.50 32.55
CA PRO A 292 -11.11 -18.35 33.21
C PRO A 292 -10.92 -17.76 34.60
N ALA A 293 -11.75 -16.78 34.96
CA ALA A 293 -11.75 -16.21 36.31
C ALA A 293 -11.84 -17.35 37.33
N LYS A 294 -10.87 -17.43 38.25
CA LYS A 294 -10.88 -18.46 39.30
C LYS A 294 -12.22 -18.37 40.06
N PRO A 295 -13.00 -19.45 40.18
CA PRO A 295 -14.17 -19.44 41.04
C PRO A 295 -13.70 -19.22 42.48
N GLY A 296 -14.22 -18.16 43.10
CA GLY A 296 -14.01 -17.83 44.50
C GLY A 296 -14.82 -18.72 45.44
#